data_AF-A0A1M3LP80-F1
#
_entry.id   AF-A0A1M3LP80-F1
#
_cell.length_a   1.000
_cell.length_b   1.000
_cell.length_c   1.000
_cell.angle_alpha   90.00
_cell.angle_beta   90.00
_cell.angle_gamma   90.00
#
_symmetry.space_group_name_H-M   'P 1'
#
loop_
_entity.id
_entity.type
_entity.pdbx_description
1 polymer ?
#
loop_
_entity_poly.entity_id
_entity_poly.type
_entity_poly.pdbx_seq_one_letter_code
_entity_poly.pdbx_strand_id
1 'polypeptide(L)'
;MKHLVLIALLALPLPAVAAESWGLPEEKAATFDAKVVDMVCALVGDCPAQCGAGKRQMGLLTKDGRLILVSKNADPFAGASADLAPYCGKTVTADGLFTTNQGVTLFALQRLRPQGGQWRDATGFSQTWAKDNQRTTEAGEWYLHDARVKALIAEQGKLGLGPGVTE
;
A
#
# COMPACT_ATOMS: atom_id res chain seq x y z
N MET A 1 -33.45 30.48 -42.91
CA MET A 1 -33.51 29.20 -42.16
C MET A 1 -32.09 28.86 -41.72
N LYS A 2 -31.75 29.11 -40.45
CA LYS A 2 -30.40 28.86 -39.89
C LYS A 2 -30.56 27.74 -38.86
N HIS A 3 -30.19 26.52 -39.25
CA HIS A 3 -30.27 25.36 -38.37
C HIS A 3 -29.19 25.47 -37.30
N LEU A 4 -29.62 25.62 -36.04
CA LEU A 4 -28.76 25.54 -34.86
C LEU A 4 -28.51 24.06 -34.59
N VAL A 5 -27.32 23.55 -34.93
CA VAL A 5 -26.91 22.19 -34.57
C VAL A 5 -26.38 22.23 -33.15
N LEU A 6 -27.14 21.68 -32.21
CA LEU A 6 -26.74 21.51 -30.82
C LEU A 6 -25.91 20.22 -30.71
N ILE A 7 -24.59 20.36 -30.58
CA ILE A 7 -23.68 19.23 -30.32
C ILE A 7 -23.75 18.90 -28.83
N ALA A 8 -24.45 17.82 -28.49
CA ALA A 8 -24.40 17.24 -27.15
C ALA A 8 -23.04 16.56 -26.93
N LEU A 9 -22.16 17.16 -26.11
CA LEU A 9 -20.99 16.47 -25.58
C LEU A 9 -21.45 15.36 -24.62
N LEU A 10 -21.38 14.11 -25.08
CA LEU A 10 -21.43 12.95 -24.20
C LEU A 10 -20.19 12.96 -23.31
N ALA A 11 -20.37 13.27 -22.02
CA ALA A 11 -19.36 13.05 -21.00
C ALA A 11 -19.15 11.54 -20.84
N LEU A 12 -18.14 11.01 -21.53
CA LEU A 12 -17.66 9.65 -21.30
C LEU A 12 -17.11 9.57 -19.85
N PRO A 13 -17.58 8.63 -19.02
CA PRO A 13 -17.00 8.43 -17.70
C PRO A 13 -15.54 8.03 -17.90
N LEU A 14 -14.62 8.85 -17.39
CA LEU A 14 -13.20 8.50 -17.34
C LEU A 14 -13.08 7.15 -16.61
N PRO A 15 -12.26 6.22 -17.10
CA PRO A 15 -12.06 4.94 -16.44
C PRO A 15 -11.63 5.19 -15.00
N ALA A 16 -12.25 4.45 -14.08
CA ALA A 16 -11.74 4.32 -12.72
C ALA A 16 -10.24 4.03 -12.84
N VAL A 17 -9.42 4.94 -12.31
CA VAL A 17 -7.96 4.84 -12.38
C VAL A 17 -7.55 3.48 -11.84
N ALA A 18 -7.12 2.58 -12.73
CA ALA A 18 -6.62 1.28 -12.34
C ALA A 18 -5.20 1.44 -11.77
N ALA A 19 -4.81 0.53 -10.89
CA ALA A 19 -3.44 0.41 -10.40
C ALA A 19 -2.43 0.33 -11.55
N GLU A 20 -1.27 0.94 -11.37
CA GLU A 20 -0.17 0.94 -12.34
C GLU A 20 0.64 -0.37 -12.23
N SER A 21 1.06 -0.92 -13.36
CA SER A 21 1.91 -2.12 -13.38
C SER A 21 3.26 -1.87 -12.71
N TRP A 22 3.75 -2.84 -11.93
CA TRP A 22 5.10 -2.83 -11.33
C TRP A 22 5.99 -3.96 -11.85
N GLY A 23 5.52 -4.73 -12.83
CA GLY A 23 6.25 -5.89 -13.35
C GLY A 23 6.31 -7.06 -12.37
N LEU A 24 5.31 -7.21 -11.50
CA LEU A 24 5.28 -8.31 -10.54
C LEU A 24 4.84 -9.63 -11.21
N PRO A 25 5.28 -10.79 -10.69
CA PRO A 25 4.81 -12.08 -11.18
C PRO A 25 3.28 -12.20 -11.11
N GLU A 26 2.67 -12.62 -12.22
CA GLU A 26 1.23 -12.82 -12.33
C GLU A 26 0.38 -11.62 -11.86
N GLU A 27 0.86 -10.39 -12.10
CA GLU A 27 0.20 -9.20 -11.61
C GLU A 27 -1.21 -9.00 -12.21
N LYS A 28 -2.15 -8.58 -11.36
CA LYS A 28 -3.53 -8.25 -11.75
C LYS A 28 -3.98 -7.01 -11.00
N ALA A 29 -4.23 -5.93 -11.73
CA ALA A 29 -4.83 -4.73 -11.17
C ALA A 29 -6.24 -5.01 -10.63
N ALA A 30 -6.54 -4.48 -9.45
CA ALA A 30 -7.83 -4.62 -8.82
C ALA A 30 -8.19 -3.41 -7.98
N THR A 31 -9.45 -2.99 -8.09
CA THR A 31 -10.07 -1.97 -7.24
C THR A 31 -11.29 -2.59 -6.57
N PHE A 32 -11.36 -2.58 -5.24
CA PHE A 32 -12.46 -3.21 -4.50
C PHE A 32 -12.67 -2.59 -3.12
N ASP A 33 -13.88 -2.75 -2.59
CA ASP A 33 -14.20 -2.37 -1.22
C ASP A 33 -13.91 -3.50 -0.24
N ALA A 34 -13.26 -3.18 0.87
CA ALA A 34 -12.99 -4.11 1.95
C ALA A 34 -12.85 -3.41 3.30
N LYS A 35 -13.14 -4.15 4.37
CA LYS A 35 -12.92 -3.70 5.75
C LYS A 35 -11.44 -3.88 6.11
N VAL A 36 -10.81 -2.83 6.63
CA VAL A 36 -9.44 -2.92 7.14
C VAL A 36 -9.43 -3.68 8.46
N VAL A 37 -8.53 -4.67 8.56
CA VAL A 37 -8.42 -5.55 9.72
C VAL A 37 -6.95 -5.76 10.11
N ASP A 38 -6.72 -6.16 11.36
CA ASP A 38 -5.50 -6.86 11.76
C ASP A 38 -5.61 -8.33 11.34
N MET A 39 -4.61 -8.84 10.63
CA MET A 39 -4.61 -10.22 10.12
C MET A 39 -4.70 -11.26 11.24
N VAL A 40 -4.02 -11.05 12.36
CA VAL A 40 -4.01 -12.03 13.46
C VAL A 40 -5.35 -12.02 14.19
N CYS A 41 -5.94 -10.83 14.42
CA CYS A 41 -7.30 -10.72 14.93
C CYS A 41 -8.31 -11.45 14.02
N ALA A 42 -8.21 -11.27 12.70
CA ALA A 42 -9.10 -11.93 11.75
C ALA A 42 -8.93 -13.46 11.69
N LEU A 43 -7.71 -13.97 11.91
CA LEU A 43 -7.41 -15.40 11.84
C LEU A 43 -7.72 -16.15 13.14
N VAL A 44 -7.40 -15.58 14.30
CA VAL A 44 -7.42 -16.30 15.59
C VAL A 44 -8.13 -15.54 16.72
N GLY A 45 -8.67 -14.35 16.47
CA GLY A 45 -9.43 -13.58 17.47
C GLY A 45 -8.58 -12.80 18.48
N ASP A 46 -7.25 -12.77 18.34
CA ASP A 46 -6.37 -11.90 19.13
C ASP A 46 -6.44 -10.46 18.59
N CYS A 47 -7.35 -9.67 19.17
CA CYS A 47 -7.77 -8.36 18.68
C CYS A 47 -7.34 -7.23 19.63
N PRO A 48 -6.10 -6.72 19.50
CA PRO A 48 -5.69 -5.53 20.24
C PRO A 48 -6.49 -4.30 19.78
N ALA A 49 -6.59 -3.32 20.68
CA ALA A 49 -7.22 -2.04 20.37
C ALA A 49 -6.60 -1.41 19.11
N GLN A 50 -7.44 -0.79 18.28
CA GLN A 50 -7.02 -0.07 17.06
C GLN A 50 -6.15 -0.92 16.11
N CYS A 51 -6.41 -2.24 16.02
CA CYS A 51 -5.62 -3.16 15.18
C CYS A 51 -4.12 -3.15 15.53
N GLY A 52 -3.77 -2.88 16.80
CA GLY A 52 -2.38 -2.76 17.23
C GLY A 52 -1.69 -1.48 16.73
N ALA A 53 -2.46 -0.45 16.34
CA ALA A 53 -1.97 0.86 15.91
C ALA A 53 -0.90 0.80 14.80
N GLY A 54 -1.08 -0.11 13.83
CA GLY A 54 -0.15 -0.28 12.71
C GLY A 54 1.13 -1.06 13.03
N LYS A 55 1.30 -1.55 14.25
CA LYS A 55 2.42 -2.43 14.65
C LYS A 55 2.20 -3.90 14.26
N ARG A 56 1.05 -4.22 13.68
CA ARG A 56 0.66 -5.56 13.23
C ARG A 56 0.50 -5.56 11.71
N GLN A 57 0.56 -6.76 11.14
CA GLN A 57 0.27 -6.94 9.73
C GLN A 57 -1.21 -6.64 9.48
N MET A 58 -1.47 -5.58 8.72
CA MET A 58 -2.82 -5.19 8.34
C MET A 58 -3.28 -5.97 7.09
N GLY A 59 -4.58 -6.13 6.95
CA GLY A 59 -5.22 -6.81 5.82
C GLY A 59 -6.55 -6.19 5.43
N LEU A 60 -7.16 -6.78 4.41
CA LEU A 60 -8.46 -6.37 3.88
C LEU A 60 -9.41 -7.57 3.93
N LEU A 61 -10.54 -7.41 4.62
CA LEU A 61 -11.62 -8.40 4.68
C LEU A 61 -12.76 -7.95 3.78
N THR A 62 -12.98 -8.68 2.68
CA THR A 62 -14.07 -8.39 1.75
C THR A 62 -15.43 -8.79 2.34
N LYS A 63 -16.52 -8.27 1.75
CA LYS A 63 -17.88 -8.57 2.20
C LYS A 63 -18.26 -10.06 2.12
N ASP A 64 -17.66 -10.79 1.17
CA ASP A 64 -17.83 -12.22 0.95
C ASP A 64 -16.89 -13.08 1.82
N GLY A 65 -16.17 -12.45 2.75
CA GLY A 65 -15.36 -13.14 3.76
C GLY A 65 -13.95 -13.52 3.30
N ARG A 66 -13.47 -13.00 2.16
CA ARG A 66 -12.08 -13.22 1.75
C ARG A 66 -11.16 -12.32 2.56
N LEU A 67 -10.21 -12.94 3.25
CA LEU A 67 -9.13 -12.24 3.93
C LEU A 67 -7.94 -12.07 3.00
N ILE A 68 -7.56 -10.83 2.72
CA ILE A 68 -6.50 -10.46 1.78
C ILE A 68 -5.30 -9.92 2.56
N LEU A 69 -4.14 -10.55 2.37
CA LEU A 69 -2.87 -10.10 2.91
C LEU A 69 -2.34 -8.91 2.11
N VAL A 70 -2.18 -7.75 2.76
CA VAL A 70 -1.60 -6.55 2.14
C VAL A 70 -0.14 -6.41 2.56
N SER A 71 0.78 -6.93 1.75
CA SER A 71 2.20 -7.04 2.13
C SER A 71 3.06 -5.87 1.64
N LYS A 72 2.54 -5.03 0.75
CA LYS A 72 3.31 -3.97 0.07
C LYS A 72 2.44 -2.72 -0.10
N ASN A 73 3.07 -1.56 -0.01
CA ASN A 73 2.46 -0.26 -0.35
C ASN A 73 3.20 0.43 -1.50
N ALA A 74 2.97 1.71 -1.78
CA ALA A 74 3.68 2.45 -2.84
C ALA A 74 5.11 2.87 -2.46
N ASP A 75 5.51 2.77 -1.19
CA ASP A 75 6.86 3.12 -0.73
C ASP A 75 7.88 2.00 -1.02
N PRO A 76 9.12 2.32 -1.42
CA PRO A 76 10.19 1.32 -1.53
C PRO A 76 10.42 0.58 -0.22
N PHE A 77 10.60 -0.75 -0.28
CA PHE A 77 10.96 -1.60 0.86
C PHE A 77 10.07 -1.48 2.12
N ALA A 78 8.80 -1.10 1.96
CA ALA A 78 7.85 -0.95 3.07
C ALA A 78 6.51 -1.64 2.81
N GLY A 79 5.74 -1.84 3.88
CA GLY A 79 4.40 -2.44 3.86
C GLY A 79 3.30 -1.42 4.15
N ALA A 80 2.04 -1.80 3.88
CA ALA A 80 0.88 -0.91 3.96
C ALA A 80 0.27 -0.70 5.35
N SER A 81 0.92 -1.17 6.42
CA SER A 81 0.35 -1.06 7.76
C SER A 81 0.14 0.39 8.19
N ALA A 82 1.06 1.30 7.88
CA ALA A 82 0.92 2.73 8.17
C ALA A 82 -0.25 3.37 7.40
N ASP A 83 -0.50 2.92 6.17
CA ASP A 83 -1.58 3.39 5.31
C ASP A 83 -2.96 2.93 5.81
N LEU A 84 -3.03 1.68 6.28
CA LEU A 84 -4.27 1.02 6.66
C LEU A 84 -4.66 1.29 8.12
N ALA A 85 -3.71 1.41 9.04
CA ALA A 85 -3.99 1.56 10.47
C ALA A 85 -5.02 2.65 10.83
N PRO A 86 -5.02 3.86 10.21
CA PRO A 86 -6.02 4.90 10.47
C PRO A 86 -7.47 4.49 10.17
N TYR A 87 -7.64 3.43 9.39
CA TYR A 87 -8.91 2.91 8.91
C TYR A 87 -9.29 1.58 9.57
N CYS A 88 -8.58 1.13 10.61
CA CYS A 88 -8.91 -0.09 11.36
C CYS A 88 -10.43 -0.22 11.63
N GLY A 89 -11.01 -1.35 11.21
CA GLY A 89 -12.44 -1.66 11.37
C GLY A 89 -13.37 -0.95 10.39
N LYS A 90 -12.87 -0.03 9.56
CA LYS A 90 -13.64 0.74 8.57
C LYS A 90 -13.49 0.13 7.19
N THR A 91 -14.51 0.33 6.36
CA THR A 91 -14.46 -0.02 4.94
C THR A 91 -13.74 1.07 4.15
N VAL A 92 -12.84 0.65 3.27
CA VAL A 92 -12.13 1.49 2.30
C VAL A 92 -12.32 0.91 0.90
N THR A 93 -12.22 1.75 -0.12
CA THR A 93 -11.92 1.27 -1.49
C THR A 93 -10.41 1.20 -1.62
N ALA A 94 -9.87 0.01 -1.85
CA ALA A 94 -8.47 -0.25 -2.11
C ALA A 94 -8.23 -0.37 -3.62
N ASP A 95 -7.11 0.15 -4.09
CA ASP A 95 -6.65 0.07 -5.46
C ASP A 95 -5.19 -0.36 -5.49
N GLY A 96 -4.88 -1.40 -6.26
CA GLY A 96 -3.56 -2.00 -6.26
C GLY A 96 -3.43 -3.25 -7.12
N LEU A 97 -2.37 -4.01 -6.90
CA LEU A 97 -2.04 -5.21 -7.67
C LEU A 97 -2.16 -6.46 -6.79
N PHE A 98 -2.91 -7.45 -7.24
CA PHE A 98 -2.64 -8.82 -6.81
C PHE A 98 -1.40 -9.34 -7.53
N THR A 99 -0.56 -10.09 -6.84
CA THR A 99 0.55 -10.86 -7.42
C THR A 99 0.59 -12.22 -6.77
N THR A 100 0.98 -13.23 -7.54
CA THR A 100 1.13 -14.61 -7.04
C THR A 100 2.50 -15.13 -7.40
N ASN A 101 3.18 -15.72 -6.44
CA ASN A 101 4.44 -16.40 -6.65
C ASN A 101 4.50 -17.65 -5.77
N GLN A 102 4.85 -18.79 -6.35
CA GLN A 102 4.94 -20.09 -5.64
C GLN A 102 3.68 -20.42 -4.79
N GLY A 103 2.49 -20.12 -5.31
CA GLY A 103 1.21 -20.38 -4.62
C GLY A 103 0.84 -19.39 -3.51
N VAL A 104 1.66 -18.37 -3.25
CA VAL A 104 1.35 -17.30 -2.31
C VAL A 104 0.81 -16.09 -3.07
N THR A 105 -0.44 -15.71 -2.79
CA THR A 105 -1.06 -14.50 -3.33
C THR A 105 -1.05 -13.39 -2.28
N LEU A 106 -0.56 -12.22 -2.67
CA LEU A 106 -0.57 -11.01 -1.85
C LEU A 106 -1.12 -9.83 -2.64
N PHE A 107 -1.51 -8.78 -1.91
CA PHE A 107 -1.95 -7.53 -2.49
C PHE A 107 -0.94 -6.41 -2.21
N ALA A 108 -0.54 -5.73 -3.27
CA ALA A 108 0.29 -4.54 -3.23
C ALA A 108 -0.61 -3.31 -3.37
N LEU A 109 -0.84 -2.62 -2.26
CA LEU A 109 -1.70 -1.45 -2.19
C LEU A 109 -0.98 -0.26 -2.83
N GLN A 110 -1.64 0.42 -3.76
CA GLN A 110 -1.10 1.63 -4.37
C GLN A 110 -1.82 2.85 -3.87
N ARG A 111 -3.14 2.77 -3.78
CA ARG A 111 -4.00 3.85 -3.31
C ARG A 111 -5.15 3.31 -2.52
N LEU A 112 -5.70 4.17 -1.67
CA LEU A 112 -6.93 3.88 -0.95
C LEU A 112 -7.77 5.14 -0.78
N ARG A 113 -9.06 4.96 -0.58
CA ARG A 113 -9.94 6.01 -0.07
C ARG A 113 -10.91 5.44 0.96
N PRO A 114 -11.25 6.18 2.03
CA PRO A 114 -12.42 5.86 2.81
C PRO A 114 -13.69 6.04 1.96
N GLN A 115 -14.78 5.40 2.34
CA GLN A 115 -16.08 5.54 1.67
C GLN A 115 -16.49 7.03 1.59
N GLY A 116 -16.78 7.51 0.38
CA GLY A 116 -17.10 8.92 0.12
C GLY A 116 -15.92 9.90 0.24
N GLY A 117 -14.71 9.40 0.49
CA GLY A 117 -13.50 10.21 0.62
C GLY A 117 -12.69 10.34 -0.67
N GLN A 118 -11.60 11.09 -0.56
CA GLN A 118 -10.64 11.27 -1.65
C GLN A 118 -9.61 10.14 -1.69
N TRP A 119 -9.15 9.82 -2.91
CA TRP A 119 -8.01 8.95 -3.12
C TRP A 119 -6.75 9.50 -2.48
N ARG A 120 -5.95 8.60 -1.94
CA ARG A 120 -4.63 8.87 -1.36
C ARG A 120 -3.67 7.78 -1.78
N ASP A 121 -2.45 8.17 -2.05
CA ASP A 121 -1.37 7.22 -2.30
C ASP A 121 -0.99 6.50 -1.01
N ALA A 122 -0.68 5.22 -1.13
CA ALA A 122 -0.27 4.37 -0.04
C ALA A 122 1.22 4.58 0.25
N THR A 123 1.58 5.81 0.64
CA THR A 123 2.95 6.26 0.96
C THR A 123 3.11 6.65 2.44
N GLY A 124 2.27 6.11 3.31
CA GLY A 124 2.19 6.48 4.72
C GLY A 124 3.44 6.11 5.51
N PHE A 125 4.21 5.12 5.05
CA PHE A 125 5.48 4.77 5.69
C PHE A 125 6.51 5.89 5.45
N SER A 126 6.77 6.28 4.19
CA SER A 126 7.79 7.30 3.90
C SER A 126 7.43 8.66 4.49
N GLN A 127 6.15 9.02 4.50
CA GLN A 127 5.66 10.23 5.17
C GLN A 127 5.93 10.21 6.68
N THR A 128 5.69 9.07 7.33
CA THR A 128 5.96 8.91 8.77
C THR A 128 7.47 8.96 9.04
N TRP A 129 8.26 8.21 8.27
CA TRP A 129 9.71 8.21 8.38
C TRP A 129 10.29 9.62 8.21
N ALA A 130 9.84 10.35 7.19
CA ALA A 130 10.30 11.70 6.90
C ALA A 130 10.00 12.67 8.04
N LYS A 131 8.82 12.55 8.67
CA LYS A 131 8.46 13.33 9.85
C LYS A 131 9.36 12.99 11.04
N ASP A 132 9.54 11.71 11.33
CA ASP A 132 10.31 11.24 12.49
C ASP A 132 11.81 11.56 12.36
N ASN A 133 12.31 11.66 11.13
CA ASN A 133 13.72 11.95 10.82
C ASN A 133 13.95 13.40 10.38
N GLN A 134 12.90 14.24 10.30
CA GLN A 134 12.96 15.62 9.82
C GLN A 134 13.58 15.75 8.40
N ARG A 135 13.16 14.87 7.47
CA ARG A 135 13.71 14.70 6.11
C ARG A 135 12.61 14.57 5.05
N THR A 136 11.87 15.65 4.81
CA THR A 136 10.72 15.63 3.89
C THR A 136 11.12 15.45 2.43
N THR A 137 12.28 15.97 2.03
CA THR A 137 12.78 15.88 0.64
C THR A 137 13.28 14.48 0.27
N GLU A 138 13.73 13.70 1.24
CA GLU A 138 14.34 12.38 1.03
C GLU A 138 13.37 11.21 1.25
N ALA A 139 12.08 11.47 1.45
CA ALA A 139 11.08 10.46 1.79
C ALA A 139 11.04 9.30 0.78
N GLY A 140 11.11 9.60 -0.52
CA GLY A 140 11.09 8.59 -1.59
C GLY A 140 12.33 7.67 -1.61
N GLU A 141 13.42 8.10 -0.99
CA GLU A 141 14.69 7.37 -0.90
C GLU A 141 15.05 7.06 0.57
N TRP A 142 14.04 6.94 1.44
CA TRP A 142 14.23 6.84 2.90
C TRP A 142 15.34 5.86 3.31
N TYR A 143 15.44 4.72 2.62
CA TYR A 143 16.39 3.64 2.89
C TYR A 143 17.86 4.08 2.66
N LEU A 144 18.12 5.01 1.75
CA LEU A 144 19.45 5.61 1.54
C LEU A 144 19.82 6.61 2.64
N HIS A 145 18.84 7.12 3.37
CA HIS A 145 19.02 8.19 4.36
C HIS A 145 18.80 7.74 5.81
N ASP A 146 18.19 6.58 6.04
CA ASP A 146 17.94 6.01 7.37
C ASP A 146 19.25 5.63 8.08
N ALA A 147 19.43 6.15 9.30
CA ALA A 147 20.64 5.94 10.07
C ALA A 147 20.86 4.47 10.46
N ARG A 148 19.78 3.70 10.67
CA ARG A 148 19.86 2.27 11.01
C ARG A 148 20.30 1.45 9.81
N VAL A 149 19.76 1.75 8.63
CA VAL A 149 20.19 1.09 7.38
C VAL A 149 21.68 1.34 7.13
N LYS A 150 22.14 2.59 7.27
CA LYS A 150 23.57 2.92 7.16
C LYS A 150 24.44 2.19 8.17
N ALA A 151 24.00 2.10 9.42
CA ALA A 151 24.73 1.37 10.46
C ALA A 151 24.83 -0.13 10.14
N LEU A 152 23.72 -0.76 9.71
CA LEU A 152 23.70 -2.17 9.31
C LEU A 152 24.62 -2.45 8.13
N ILE A 153 24.63 -1.59 7.11
CA ILE A 153 25.53 -1.74 5.96
C ILE A 153 27.00 -1.57 6.38
N ALA A 154 27.30 -0.64 7.28
CA ALA A 154 28.67 -0.44 7.78
C ALA A 154 29.17 -1.66 8.57
N GLU A 155 28.29 -2.28 9.36
CA GLU A 155 28.61 -3.46 10.17
C GLU A 155 28.66 -4.75 9.34
N GLN A 156 27.70 -4.95 8.45
CA GLN A 156 27.42 -6.25 7.82
C GLN A 156 27.72 -6.26 6.32
N GLY A 157 28.15 -5.14 5.74
CA GLY A 157 28.28 -4.99 4.29
C GLY A 157 26.92 -4.94 3.57
N LYS A 158 26.94 -4.61 2.27
CA LYS A 158 25.71 -4.44 1.47
C LYS A 158 24.88 -5.72 1.34
N LEU A 159 25.55 -6.87 1.34
CA LEU A 159 24.92 -8.20 1.21
C LEU A 159 24.61 -8.86 2.56
N GLY A 160 24.97 -8.23 3.68
CA GLY A 160 24.87 -8.85 5.01
C GLY A 160 25.90 -9.97 5.26
N LEU A 161 26.96 -10.07 4.45
CA LEU A 161 27.99 -11.12 4.50
C LEU A 161 29.33 -10.63 5.05
N GLY A 162 29.36 -9.43 5.63
CA GLY A 162 30.54 -8.75 6.15
C GLY A 162 31.08 -7.65 5.24
N PRO A 163 31.85 -6.69 5.79
CA PRO A 163 32.45 -5.60 5.03
C PRO A 163 33.56 -6.14 4.10
N GLY A 164 33.35 -6.02 2.78
CA GLY A 164 34.32 -6.43 1.76
C GLY A 164 33.81 -7.45 0.74
N VAL A 165 32.66 -8.07 0.99
CA VAL A 165 31.97 -8.89 -0.03
C VAL A 165 31.19 -7.96 -0.97
N THR A 166 31.55 -7.98 -2.26
CA THR A 166 30.88 -7.22 -3.33
C THR A 166 30.18 -8.16 -4.30
N GLU A 167 29.17 -7.64 -5.01
CA GLU A 167 28.49 -8.31 -6.13
C GLU A 167 29.43 -8.58 -7.32
#